data_AF-A0A3B3Z9R5-F1
#
_entry.id   AF-A0A3B3Z9R5-F1
#
_cell.length_a   1.000
_cell.length_b   1.000
_cell.length_c   1.000
_cell.angle_alpha   90.00
_cell.angle_beta   90.00
_cell.angle_gamma   90.00
#
_symmetry.space_group_name_H-M   'P 1'
#
loop_
_entity.id
_entity.type
_entity.pdbx_description
1 polymer ?
#
loop_
_entity_poly.entity_id
_entity_poly.type
_entity_poly.pdbx_seq_one_letter_code
_entity_poly.pdbx_strand_id
1 'polypeptide(L)'
;IENGRFAKYRYFAHAKVNDSDFLMITKRGIFFVTKGTFGQLTCEWQYLFEEFTKEPMIVEDRRLRIEAKERVKSVFHAKEFGKIINFRTPEIAKWVLAKLEDARESLPKY
;
A
#
# COMPACT_ATOMS: atom_id res chain seq x y z
N ILE A 1 -11.22 14.11 18.05
CA ILE A 1 -10.33 13.55 17.01
C ILE A 1 -9.99 12.14 17.47
N GLU A 2 -10.64 11.14 16.88
CA GLU A 2 -10.52 9.74 17.30
C GLU A 2 -9.08 9.25 17.19
N ASN A 3 -8.54 8.79 18.32
CA ASN A 3 -7.26 8.12 18.44
C ASN A 3 -7.35 6.72 17.79
N GLY A 4 -7.44 6.68 16.47
CA GLY A 4 -7.41 5.45 15.69
C GLY A 4 -6.04 4.79 15.77
N ARG A 5 -6.02 3.46 15.76
CA ARG A 5 -4.85 2.56 15.84
C ARG A 5 -3.74 2.84 14.81
N PHE A 6 -3.99 3.73 13.84
CA PHE A 6 -3.10 4.16 12.77
C PHE A 6 -2.46 5.55 13.01
N ALA A 7 -2.84 6.29 14.05
CA ALA A 7 -2.31 7.63 14.36
C ALA A 7 -0.79 7.66 14.66
N LYS A 8 -0.17 6.50 14.93
CA LYS A 8 1.29 6.37 15.07
C LYS A 8 2.03 6.37 13.71
N TYR A 9 1.34 6.10 12.60
CA TYR A 9 1.93 6.18 11.28
C TYR A 9 1.70 7.58 10.74
N ARG A 10 2.77 8.37 10.61
CA ARG A 10 2.69 9.69 9.97
C ARG A 10 2.13 9.49 8.55
N TYR A 11 0.90 9.95 8.36
CA TYR A 11 0.22 9.96 7.07
C TYR A 11 1.10 10.67 6.04
N PHE A 12 1.22 10.10 4.85
CA PHE A 12 2.01 10.67 3.76
C PHE A 12 1.10 11.08 2.60
N ALA A 13 0.39 10.12 2.03
CA ALA A 13 -0.53 10.34 0.93
C ALA A 13 -1.59 9.24 0.88
N HIS A 14 -2.65 9.43 0.10
CA HIS A 14 -3.51 8.33 -0.33
C HIS A 14 -3.87 8.49 -1.79
N ALA A 15 -4.09 7.36 -2.46
CA ALA A 15 -4.62 7.32 -3.81
C ALA A 15 -5.95 6.56 -3.82
N LYS A 16 -6.91 7.11 -4.55
CA LYS A 16 -8.18 6.47 -4.80
C LYS A 16 -7.98 5.44 -5.92
N VAL A 17 -8.13 4.17 -5.60
CA VAL A 17 -8.02 3.06 -6.57
C VAL A 17 -9.34 2.95 -7.32
N ASN A 18 -10.45 2.89 -6.59
CA ASN A 18 -11.83 2.86 -7.07
C ASN A 18 -12.72 3.76 -6.21
N ASP A 19 -14.04 3.72 -6.40
CA ASP A 19 -14.93 4.59 -5.61
C ASP A 19 -14.86 4.31 -4.09
N SER A 20 -14.71 3.03 -3.76
CA SER A 20 -14.62 2.53 -2.40
C SER A 20 -13.21 2.17 -1.94
N ASP A 21 -12.27 1.93 -2.86
CA ASP A 21 -10.94 1.42 -2.53
C ASP A 21 -9.89 2.52 -2.52
N PHE A 22 -9.04 2.52 -1.49
CA PHE A 22 -7.98 3.49 -1.27
C PHE A 22 -6.68 2.78 -0.96
N LEU A 23 -5.61 3.23 -1.61
CA LEU A 23 -4.25 2.88 -1.21
C LEU A 23 -3.70 4.02 -0.37
N MET A 24 -3.52 3.79 0.92
CA MET A 24 -2.90 4.73 1.84
C MET A 24 -1.41 4.50 1.93
N ILE A 25 -0.63 5.56 1.78
CA ILE A 25 0.82 5.58 1.91
C ILE A 25 1.16 6.30 3.21
N THR A 26 1.99 5.66 4.02
CA THR A 26 2.53 6.22 5.26
C THR A 26 4.04 6.20 5.19
N LYS A 27 4.69 6.88 6.15
CA LYS A 27 6.15 6.86 6.22
C LYS A 27 6.77 5.48 6.46
N ARG A 28 6.01 4.47 6.92
CA ARG A 28 6.55 3.13 7.20
C ARG A 28 6.11 2.07 6.20
N GLY A 29 5.14 2.37 5.35
CA GLY A 29 4.54 1.39 4.47
C GLY A 29 3.17 1.81 3.97
N ILE A 30 2.44 0.83 3.47
CA ILE A 30 1.19 1.02 2.76
C ILE A 30 0.05 0.19 3.36
N PHE A 31 -1.16 0.69 3.16
CA PHE A 31 -2.39 0.04 3.59
C PHE A 31 -3.39 0.09 2.44
N PHE A 32 -3.96 -1.04 2.09
CA PHE A 32 -5.09 -1.09 1.17
C PHE A 32 -6.37 -1.12 1.99
N VAL A 33 -7.17 -0.06 1.83
CA VAL A 33 -8.35 0.20 2.64
C VAL A 33 -9.57 0.26 1.72
N THR A 34 -10.58 -0.54 2.02
CA THR A 34 -11.87 -0.52 1.34
C THR A 34 -12.91 0.14 2.23
N LYS A 35 -13.67 1.07 1.66
CA LYS A 35 -14.80 1.73 2.29
C LYS A 35 -16.06 0.92 2.01
N GLY A 36 -16.61 0.31 3.05
CA GLY A 36 -17.88 -0.42 2.98
C GLY A 36 -19.08 0.51 2.79
N THR A 37 -20.24 -0.09 2.47
CA THR A 37 -21.49 0.60 2.16
C THR A 37 -21.95 1.58 3.25
N PHE A 38 -21.64 1.30 4.52
CA PHE A 38 -21.98 2.15 5.67
C PHE A 38 -20.86 3.12 6.08
N GLY A 39 -19.90 3.38 5.20
CA GLY A 39 -18.78 4.29 5.46
C GLY A 39 -17.68 3.73 6.36
N GLN A 40 -17.78 2.47 6.78
CA GLN A 40 -16.73 1.78 7.54
C GLN A 40 -15.50 1.57 6.67
N LEU A 41 -14.32 1.87 7.21
CA LEU A 41 -13.04 1.64 6.55
C LEU A 41 -12.45 0.30 7.02
N THR A 42 -12.32 -0.64 6.11
CA THR A 42 -11.72 -1.95 6.35
C THR A 42 -10.32 -1.98 5.73
N CYS A 43 -9.30 -2.29 6.53
CA CYS A 43 -7.96 -2.53 6.01
C CYS A 43 -7.88 -3.98 5.51
N GLU A 44 -7.86 -4.17 4.19
CA GLU A 44 -7.78 -5.49 3.56
C GLU A 44 -6.40 -6.12 3.77
N TRP A 45 -5.35 -5.33 3.54
CA TRP A 45 -3.98 -5.75 3.76
C TRP A 45 -3.07 -4.54 3.98
N GLN A 46 -1.92 -4.79 4.60
CA GLN A 46 -0.90 -3.77 4.85
C GLN A 46 0.47 -4.40 4.69
N TYR A 47 1.42 -3.59 4.21
CA TYR A 47 2.82 -3.99 4.12
C TYR A 47 3.69 -2.82 4.57
N LEU A 48 4.67 -3.12 5.41
CA LEU A 48 5.76 -2.20 5.72
C LEU A 48 6.77 -2.21 4.58
N PHE A 49 7.49 -1.11 4.39
CA PHE A 49 8.52 -1.03 3.35
C PHE A 49 9.64 -2.06 3.55
N GLU A 50 9.93 -2.45 4.80
CA GLU A 50 10.87 -3.52 5.15
C GLU A 50 10.43 -4.91 4.71
N GLU A 51 9.12 -5.08 4.44
CA GLU A 51 8.55 -6.35 4.00
C GLU A 51 8.60 -6.50 2.49
N PHE A 52 8.90 -5.42 1.74
CA PHE A 52 8.96 -5.46 0.29
C PHE A 52 10.15 -6.33 -0.13
N THR A 53 9.89 -7.35 -0.94
CA THR A 53 10.94 -8.22 -1.50
C THR A 53 11.49 -7.65 -2.80
N LYS A 54 10.69 -6.84 -3.50
CA LYS A 54 11.09 -6.10 -4.69
C LYS A 54 10.50 -4.71 -4.65
N GLU A 55 11.09 -3.83 -5.45
CA GLU A 55 10.61 -2.47 -5.60
C GLU A 55 9.24 -2.46 -6.30
N PRO A 56 8.28 -1.64 -5.84
CA PRO A 56 7.00 -1.50 -6.51
C PRO A 56 7.23 -1.07 -7.95
N MET A 57 6.48 -1.65 -8.89
CA MET A 57 6.64 -1.31 -10.30
C MET A 57 5.32 -1.29 -11.03
N ILE A 58 5.23 -0.44 -12.04
CA ILE A 58 4.06 -0.39 -12.92
C ILE A 58 4.22 -1.46 -13.99
N VAL A 59 3.21 -2.33 -14.08
CA VAL A 59 3.04 -3.38 -15.05
C VAL A 59 1.84 -3.01 -15.92
N GLU A 60 1.93 -3.23 -17.23
CA GLU A 60 0.81 -2.97 -18.17
C GLU A 60 0.18 -1.58 -17.99
N ASP A 61 1.03 -0.54 -17.93
CA ASP A 61 0.70 0.90 -17.94
C ASP A 61 0.03 1.47 -16.66
N ARG A 62 -0.97 0.78 -16.10
CA ARG A 62 -1.77 1.28 -14.96
C ARG A 62 -1.87 0.33 -13.77
N ARG A 63 -1.21 -0.84 -13.83
CA ARG A 63 -1.24 -1.82 -12.74
C ARG A 63 0.02 -1.69 -11.90
N LEU A 64 -0.12 -1.35 -10.62
CA LEU A 64 1.02 -1.34 -9.70
C LEU A 64 1.19 -2.72 -9.07
N ARG A 65 2.34 -3.33 -9.27
CA ARG A 65 2.74 -4.57 -8.62
C ARG A 65 3.56 -4.25 -7.38
N ILE A 66 3.17 -4.87 -6.27
CA ILE A 66 3.85 -4.75 -4.97
C ILE A 66 4.14 -6.16 -4.48
N GLU A 67 5.42 -6.50 -4.38
CA GLU A 67 5.87 -7.80 -3.88
C GLU A 67 6.41 -7.65 -2.46
N ALA A 68 5.82 -8.40 -1.54
CA ALA A 68 6.18 -8.36 -0.13
C ALA A 68 6.16 -9.76 0.46
N LYS A 69 6.93 -9.95 1.54
CA LYS A 69 6.95 -11.19 2.32
C LYS A 69 5.55 -11.45 2.86
N GLU A 70 4.97 -12.59 2.53
CA GLU A 70 3.67 -12.95 3.07
C GLU A 70 3.80 -13.29 4.56
N ARG A 71 3.04 -12.59 5.42
CA ARG A 71 2.87 -13.00 6.83
C ARG A 71 1.89 -14.17 6.91
N VAL A 72 2.28 -15.33 6.42
CA VAL A 72 1.49 -16.55 6.60
C VAL A 72 1.56 -16.98 8.06
N LYS A 73 0.40 -17.19 8.69
CA LYS A 73 0.26 -17.98 9.93
C LYS A 73 0.43 -19.49 9.69
N SER A 74 1.05 -19.91 8.59
CA SER A 74 1.08 -21.31 8.15
C SER A 74 2.49 -21.75 7.76
N VAL A 75 2.87 -22.92 8.27
CA VAL A 75 4.23 -23.50 8.36
C VAL A 75 4.75 -24.07 7.03
N PHE A 76 4.11 -23.80 5.89
CA PHE A 76 4.45 -24.47 4.63
C PHE A 76 4.65 -23.49 3.47
N HIS A 77 5.90 -23.43 3.02
CA HIS A 77 6.41 -22.84 1.77
C HIS A 77 6.11 -21.35 1.56
N ALA A 78 7.12 -20.51 1.79
CA ALA A 78 7.13 -19.12 1.37
C ALA A 78 7.04 -19.04 -0.17
N LYS A 79 5.82 -18.91 -0.71
CA LYS A 79 5.60 -18.48 -2.09
C LYS A 79 5.70 -16.95 -2.11
N GLU A 80 6.52 -16.43 -3.00
CA GLU A 80 6.56 -14.99 -3.29
C GLU A 80 5.21 -14.57 -3.90
N PHE A 81 4.38 -13.89 -3.12
CA PHE A 81 3.11 -13.34 -3.58
C PHE A 81 3.21 -11.82 -3.74
N GLY A 82 2.91 -11.33 -4.94
CA GLY A 82 2.74 -9.91 -5.21
C GLY A 82 1.26 -9.52 -5.25
N LYS A 83 0.92 -8.36 -4.70
CA LYS A 83 -0.39 -7.70 -4.93
C LYS A 83 -0.30 -6.86 -6.20
N ILE A 84 -1.34 -6.93 -7.02
CA ILE A 84 -1.50 -6.09 -8.20
C ILE A 84 -2.68 -5.16 -7.96
N ILE A 85 -2.44 -3.85 -8.02
CA ILE A 85 -3.44 -2.81 -7.87
C ILE A 85 -3.68 -2.22 -9.25
N ASN A 86 -4.90 -2.34 -9.77
CA ASN A 86 -5.26 -1.75 -11.04
C ASN A 86 -5.84 -0.35 -10.81
N PHE A 87 -5.12 0.69 -11.22
CA PHE A 87 -5.62 2.05 -11.14
C PHE A 87 -6.50 2.42 -12.32
N ARG A 88 -7.39 3.39 -12.12
CA ARG A 88 -8.29 3.87 -13.18
C ARG A 88 -7.53 4.50 -14.35
N THR A 89 -6.49 5.28 -14.05
CA THR A 89 -5.63 5.91 -15.04
C THR A 89 -4.15 5.63 -14.75
N PRO A 90 -3.30 5.57 -15.80
CA PRO A 90 -1.86 5.37 -15.63
C PRO A 90 -1.18 6.52 -14.88
N GLU A 91 -1.73 7.72 -14.96
CA GLU A 91 -1.25 8.89 -14.21
C GLU A 91 -1.30 8.66 -12.70
N ILE A 92 -2.39 8.05 -12.21
CA ILE A 92 -2.51 7.71 -10.78
C ILE A 92 -1.47 6.65 -10.43
N ALA A 93 -1.26 5.63 -11.28
CA ALA A 93 -0.26 4.61 -11.03
C ALA A 93 1.16 5.20 -10.92
N LYS A 94 1.54 6.09 -11.84
CA LYS A 94 2.82 6.81 -11.84
C LYS A 94 2.96 7.72 -10.62
N TRP A 95 1.90 8.45 -10.28
CA TRP A 95 1.89 9.31 -9.11
C TRP A 95 2.06 8.51 -7.82
N VAL A 96 1.34 7.38 -7.69
CA VAL A 96 1.47 6.49 -6.53
C VAL A 96 2.88 5.93 -6.42
N LEU A 97 3.44 5.43 -7.52
CA LEU A 97 4.80 4.89 -7.53
C LEU A 97 5.80 5.93 -7.04
N ALA A 98 5.76 7.15 -7.60
CA ALA A 98 6.62 8.24 -7.17
C ALA A 98 6.43 8.56 -5.67
N LYS A 99 5.19 8.55 -5.16
CA LYS A 99 4.92 8.79 -3.72
C LYS A 99 5.41 7.66 -2.83
N LEU A 100 5.48 6.42 -3.31
CA LEU A 100 6.08 5.32 -2.56
C LEU A 100 7.59 5.49 -2.42
N GLU A 101 8.27 5.90 -3.50
CA GLU A 101 9.70 6.20 -3.47
C GLU A 101 10.00 7.36 -2.51
N ASP A 102 9.26 8.46 -2.65
CA ASP A 102 9.38 9.66 -1.80
C ASP A 102 9.14 9.33 -0.30
N ALA A 103 8.13 8.51 -0.01
CA ALA A 103 7.84 8.07 1.35
C ALA A 103 8.94 7.16 1.92
N ARG A 104 9.55 6.31 1.08
CA ARG A 104 10.67 5.44 1.46
C ARG A 104 11.95 6.24 1.69
N GLU A 105 12.23 7.26 0.88
CA GLU A 105 13.38 8.16 1.07
C GLU A 105 13.19 9.09 2.28
N SER A 106 11.96 9.50 2.58
CA SER A 106 11.63 10.31 3.76
C SER A 106 11.77 9.55 5.10
N LEU A 107 12.09 8.25 5.09
CA LEU A 107 12.40 7.52 6.32
C LEU A 107 13.68 8.09 6.95
N PRO A 108 13.65 8.55 8.21
CA PRO A 108 14.85 8.99 8.88
C PRO A 108 15.82 7.81 8.99
N LYS A 109 16.97 7.90 8.31
CA LYS A 109 18.11 7.00 8.48
C LYS A 109 18.69 7.26 9.86
N TYR A 110 18.26 6.52 10.88
CA TYR A 110 18.82 6.56 12.23
C TYR A 110 19.12 5.14 12.70
#